data_AF-A0A553A1D3-F1
#
_entry.id   AF-A0A553A1D3-F1
#
_cell.length_a   1.000
_cell.length_b   1.000
_cell.length_c   1.000
_cell.angle_alpha   90.00
_cell.angle_beta   90.00
_cell.angle_gamma   90.00
#
_symmetry.space_group_name_H-M   'P 1'
#
loop_
_entity.id
_entity.type
_entity.pdbx_description
1 polymer ?
#
loop_
_entity_poly.entity_id
_entity_poly.type
_entity_poly.pdbx_seq_one_letter_code
_entity_poly.pdbx_strand_id
1 'polypeptide(L)' 'MGRGRAKAKQTKVARELKYSSPQTDFERLQRELAGGDDDRLGGDVPSDDRWADEDDWRP' A
#
# COMPACT_ATOMS: atom_id res chain seq x y z
N MET A 1 11.90 -15.87 -36.89
CA MET A 1 10.69 -16.57 -36.37
C MET A 1 10.64 -16.72 -34.83
N GLY A 2 11.33 -15.89 -34.01
CA GLY A 2 11.35 -16.06 -32.54
C GLY A 2 10.49 -15.10 -31.71
N ARG A 3 9.95 -14.04 -32.31
CA ARG A 3 9.30 -12.94 -31.59
C ARG A 3 7.98 -13.34 -30.90
N GLY A 4 7.20 -14.25 -31.48
CA GLY A 4 5.92 -14.69 -30.91
C GLY A 4 6.07 -15.40 -29.55
N ARG A 5 7.11 -16.23 -29.40
CA ARG A 5 7.40 -16.93 -28.14
C ARG A 5 7.86 -15.97 -27.05
N ALA A 6 8.71 -15.00 -27.39
CA ALA A 6 9.15 -13.97 -26.46
C ALA A 6 7.97 -13.11 -25.99
N LYS A 7 7.11 -12.66 -26.92
CA LYS A 7 5.89 -11.89 -26.59
C LYS A 7 4.95 -12.66 -25.66
N ALA A 8 4.72 -13.95 -25.94
CA ALA A 8 3.88 -14.79 -25.07
C ALA A 8 4.46 -14.94 -23.65
N LYS A 9 5.78 -15.13 -23.52
CA LYS A 9 6.45 -15.17 -22.21
C LYS A 9 6.29 -13.85 -21.45
N GLN A 10 6.50 -12.72 -22.13
CA GLN A 10 6.36 -11.40 -21.52
C GLN A 10 4.92 -11.11 -21.07
N THR A 11 3.91 -11.43 -21.88
CA THR A 11 2.50 -11.26 -21.48
C THR A 11 2.14 -12.12 -20.27
N LYS A 12 2.68 -13.35 -20.17
CA LYS A 12 2.46 -14.20 -19.00
C LYS A 12 3.05 -13.58 -17.74
N VAL A 13 4.32 -13.15 -17.79
CA VAL A 13 5.00 -12.50 -16.66
C VAL A 13 4.30 -11.21 -16.25
N ALA A 14 3.91 -10.37 -17.21
CA ALA A 14 3.20 -9.12 -16.93
C ALA A 14 1.83 -9.36 -16.26
N ARG A 15 1.10 -10.40 -16.68
CA ARG A 15 -0.16 -10.78 -16.05
C ARG A 15 0.08 -11.27 -14.61
N GLU A 16 1.10 -12.11 -14.42
CA GLU A 16 1.47 -12.60 -13.09
C GLU A 16 1.80 -11.43 -12.16
N LEU A 17 2.59 -10.45 -12.60
CA LEU A 17 2.91 -9.26 -11.80
C LEU A 17 1.70 -8.36 -11.54
N LYS A 18 0.81 -8.20 -12.53
CA LYS A 18 -0.37 -7.32 -12.41
C LYS A 18 -1.41 -7.88 -11.45
N TYR A 19 -1.57 -9.21 -11.44
CA TYR A 19 -2.63 -9.90 -10.69
C TYR A 19 -2.08 -10.77 -9.55
N SER A 20 -0.77 -10.79 -9.31
CA SER A 20 -0.24 -11.33 -8.06
C SER A 20 -0.61 -10.36 -6.95
N SER A 21 -1.55 -10.75 -6.11
CA SER A 21 -1.66 -10.12 -4.80
C SER A 21 -0.41 -10.53 -4.01
N PRO A 22 0.39 -9.57 -3.50
CA PRO A 22 1.38 -9.90 -2.49
C PRO A 22 0.65 -10.61 -1.35
N GLN A 23 1.22 -11.71 -0.85
CA GLN A 23 0.75 -12.32 0.38
C GLN A 23 1.26 -11.43 1.52
N THR A 24 0.40 -10.53 1.98
CA THR A 24 0.70 -9.67 3.12
C THR A 24 0.52 -10.47 4.41
N ASP A 25 1.56 -10.49 5.24
CA ASP A 25 1.47 -11.03 6.59
C ASP A 25 0.72 -10.04 7.48
N PHE A 26 -0.56 -10.33 7.73
CA PHE A 26 -1.45 -9.51 8.54
C PHE A 26 -1.01 -9.46 10.01
N GLU A 27 -0.39 -10.52 10.54
CA GLU A 27 0.08 -10.56 11.93
C GLU A 27 1.26 -9.61 12.13
N ARG A 28 2.18 -9.57 11.16
CA ARG A 28 3.29 -8.61 11.16
C ARG A 28 2.78 -7.17 11.05
N LEU A 29 1.84 -6.91 10.13
CA LEU A 29 1.27 -5.58 9.93
C LEU A 29 0.54 -5.08 11.18
N GLN A 30 -0.25 -5.95 11.83
CA GLN A 30 -0.96 -5.61 13.05
C GLN A 30 0.02 -5.27 14.19
N ARG A 31 1.13 -5.99 14.30
CA ARG A 31 2.17 -5.71 15.30
C ARG A 31 2.86 -4.37 15.05
N GLU A 32 3.15 -4.04 13.80
CA GLU A 32 3.76 -2.75 13.42
C GLU A 32 2.80 -1.58 13.67
N LEU A 33 1.51 -1.74 13.36
CA LEU A 33 0.49 -0.73 13.64
C LEU A 33 0.28 -0.55 15.14
N ALA A 34 0.14 -1.64 15.90
CA ALA A 34 -0.04 -1.59 17.34
C ALA A 34 1.21 -1.09 18.09
N GLY A 35 2.42 -1.34 17.58
CA GLY A 35 3.67 -0.86 18.17
C GLY A 35 4.12 0.52 17.70
N GLY A 36 3.57 1.02 16.59
CA GLY A 36 3.93 2.32 15.99
C GLY A 36 3.10 3.51 16.47
N ASP A 37 2.04 3.27 17.26
CA ASP A 37 1.22 4.31 17.90
C ASP A 37 1.81 4.75 19.25
N ASP A 38 2.43 3.83 20.01
CA ASP A 38 2.97 4.13 21.35
C ASP A 38 4.15 5.13 21.29
N ASP A 39 5.00 5.05 20.26
CA ASP A 39 6.15 5.96 20.05
C ASP A 39 5.76 7.33 19.46
N ARG A 40 4.53 7.52 18.97
CA ARG A 40 4.08 8.78 18.34
C ARG A 40 3.20 9.67 19.23
N LEU A 41 2.68 9.14 20.33
CA LEU A 41 1.78 9.88 21.22
C LEU A 41 2.50 10.56 22.41
N GLY A 42 3.83 10.49 22.47
CA GLY A 42 4.65 11.17 23.46
C GLY A 42 5.04 12.62 23.15
N GLY A 43 4.43 13.25 22.14
CA GLY A 43 4.72 14.64 21.79
C GLY A 43 3.46 15.37 21.36
N ASP A 44 3.10 16.41 22.12
CA ASP A 44 2.06 17.40 21.83
C ASP A 44 1.95 17.75 20.32
N VAL A 45 0.91 17.26 19.65
CA VAL A 45 0.47 17.82 18.35
C VAL A 45 -1.05 17.93 18.37
N PRO A 46 -1.63 19.13 18.23
CA PRO A 46 -3.08 19.28 18.17
C PRO A 46 -3.60 18.60 16.91
N SER A 47 -4.43 17.57 17.10
CA SER A 47 -4.95 16.66 16.07
C SER A 47 -6.12 17.24 15.25
N ASP A 48 -6.37 18.56 15.29
CA ASP A 48 -7.61 19.15 14.78
C ASP A 48 -7.47 19.77 13.37
N ASP A 49 -6.27 20.25 13.00
CA ASP A 49 -6.09 21.00 11.73
C ASP A 49 -5.82 20.12 10.48
N ARG A 50 -5.47 18.83 10.63
CA ARG A 50 -5.15 17.95 9.49
C ARG A 50 -6.35 17.38 8.76
N TRP A 51 -7.52 17.35 9.41
CA TRP A 51 -8.74 16.77 8.85
C TRP A 51 -9.66 17.83 8.23
N ALA A 52 -9.42 19.11 8.51
CA ALA A 52 -10.21 20.22 7.99
C ALA A 52 -10.00 20.45 6.47
N ASP A 53 -8.86 20.03 5.90
CA ASP A 53 -8.52 20.19 4.47
C ASP A 53 -9.15 19.08 3.59
N GLU A 54 -9.60 17.97 4.19
CA GLU A 54 -10.24 16.85 3.47
C GLU A 54 -11.73 17.10 3.15
N ASP A 55 -12.38 18.03 3.86
CA ASP A 55 -13.77 18.44 3.60
C ASP A 55 -13.92 19.45 2.44
N ASP A 56 -12.84 20.14 2.05
CA ASP A 56 -12.84 21.11 0.92
C ASP A 56 -12.86 20.42 -0.45
N TRP A 57 -12.47 19.14 -0.53
CA TRP A 57 -12.40 18.36 -1.77
C TRP A 57 -13.65 17.50 -2.04
N ARG A 58 -14.66 17.52 -1.15
CA ARG A 58 -15.92 16.79 -1.38
C ARG A 58 -16.87 17.65 -2.24
N PRO A 59 -17.17 17.26 -3.50
CA PRO A 59 -18.00 18.05 -4.41
C PRO A 59 -19.47 18.11 -3.99
#